data_AF-A0A366XLR4-F1
#
_entry.id   AF-A0A366XLR4-F1
#
_cell.length_a   1.000
_cell.length_b   1.000
_cell.length_c   1.000
_cell.angle_alpha   90.00
_cell.angle_beta   90.00
_cell.angle_gamma   90.00
#
_symmetry.space_group_name_H-M   'P 1'
#
loop_
_entity.id
_entity.type
_entity.pdbx_description
1 polymer ?
#
loop_
_entity_poly.entity_id
_entity_poly.type
_entity_poly.pdbx_seq_one_letter_code
_entity_poly.pdbx_strand_id
1 'polypeptide(L)'
;MKIRSDFEEVSGLIGRLISIGEEFRGKDNWWSHLKHKEDWGQLVWSIKDHRVKSKIERVYSDGRDMELFLSEELESINFDITKYPTLTAVVERFDGTWIDEIEALEQTLNEANEANEAKDQNGQSCWAFDQMVITFKEQIALAKVVRQTINLLKSTNLYKLENGIPVEKEISTLHISNVSNSNISVQSENVSQQVHVNDALFDDIIKAIKSSEIDNKEPLVTAAEEMREGAKSGSILTAYQKFMGLAADHLTVLGPFLPALAALL
;
A
#
# COMPACT_ATOMS: atom_id res chain seq x y z
N MET A 1 -4.83 13.70 2.98
CA MET A 1 -5.46 13.73 4.32
C MET A 1 -4.49 13.17 5.35
N LYS A 2 -4.43 13.73 6.56
CA LYS A 2 -3.62 13.19 7.65
C LYS A 2 -4.41 12.11 8.40
N ILE A 3 -3.87 10.90 8.51
CA ILE A 3 -4.49 9.81 9.27
C ILE A 3 -4.19 10.00 10.76
N ARG A 4 -5.10 9.55 11.64
CA ARG A 4 -4.87 9.55 13.09
C ARG A 4 -3.60 8.75 13.44
N SER A 5 -2.86 9.23 14.43
CA SER A 5 -1.55 8.69 14.80
C SER A 5 -1.59 7.26 15.34
N ASP A 6 -2.71 6.82 15.88
CA ASP A 6 -2.91 5.44 16.35
C ASP A 6 -3.05 4.44 15.19
N PHE A 7 -3.35 4.92 13.97
CA PHE A 7 -3.39 4.11 12.75
C PHE A 7 -2.17 4.31 11.84
N GLU A 8 -1.07 4.88 12.35
CA GLU A 8 0.12 5.20 11.53
C GLU A 8 0.66 3.98 10.76
N GLU A 9 0.78 2.82 11.44
CA GLU A 9 1.25 1.56 10.86
C GLU A 9 0.41 1.10 9.65
N VAL A 10 -0.88 1.40 9.67
CA VAL A 10 -1.87 0.97 8.67
C VAL A 10 -2.42 2.13 7.84
N SER A 11 -1.77 3.29 7.89
CA SER A 11 -2.25 4.56 7.32
C SER A 11 -2.58 4.46 5.83
N GLY A 12 -1.82 3.68 5.06
CA GLY A 12 -2.10 3.44 3.64
C GLY A 12 -3.41 2.69 3.38
N LEU A 13 -3.75 1.71 4.23
CA LEU A 13 -5.01 0.95 4.11
C LEU A 13 -6.21 1.79 4.57
N ILE A 14 -6.06 2.54 5.67
CA ILE A 14 -7.09 3.47 6.16
C ILE A 14 -7.34 4.59 5.15
N GLY A 15 -6.28 5.17 4.58
CA GLY A 15 -6.39 6.19 3.53
C GLY A 15 -7.15 5.69 2.31
N ARG A 16 -6.91 4.46 1.88
CA ARG A 16 -7.69 3.82 0.80
C ARG A 16 -9.17 3.71 1.14
N LEU A 17 -9.52 3.24 2.33
CA LEU A 17 -10.92 3.12 2.77
C LEU A 17 -11.64 4.47 2.70
N ILE A 18 -11.01 5.52 3.24
CA ILE A 18 -11.62 6.86 3.27
C ILE A 18 -11.77 7.43 1.86
N SER A 19 -10.78 7.28 0.98
CA SER A 19 -10.92 7.71 -0.42
C SER A 19 -12.05 6.99 -1.14
N ILE A 20 -12.30 5.71 -0.83
CA ILE A 20 -13.47 4.99 -1.35
C ILE A 20 -14.77 5.57 -0.75
N GLY A 21 -14.79 5.93 0.53
CA GLY A 21 -15.93 6.62 1.15
C GLY A 21 -16.29 7.93 0.46
N GLU A 22 -15.30 8.75 0.14
CA GLU A 22 -15.47 10.00 -0.61
C GLU A 22 -16.08 9.74 -2.01
N GLU A 23 -15.64 8.67 -2.68
CA GLU A 23 -16.19 8.24 -3.97
C GLU A 23 -17.64 7.76 -3.88
N PHE A 24 -18.04 7.15 -2.75
CA PHE A 24 -19.45 6.84 -2.47
C PHE A 24 -20.25 8.12 -2.24
N ARG A 25 -19.79 9.03 -1.39
CA ARG A 25 -20.49 10.29 -1.08
C ARG A 25 -20.75 11.13 -2.33
N GLY A 26 -19.85 11.10 -3.30
CA GLY A 26 -20.03 11.76 -4.59
C GLY A 26 -21.26 11.28 -5.38
N LYS A 27 -21.86 10.14 -5.02
CA LYS A 27 -22.96 9.48 -5.74
C LYS A 27 -24.34 9.65 -5.09
N ASP A 28 -24.48 10.17 -3.86
CA ASP A 28 -25.80 10.35 -3.20
C ASP A 28 -26.78 11.18 -4.06
N ASN A 29 -26.34 12.37 -4.48
CA ASN A 29 -27.15 13.26 -5.32
C ASN A 29 -27.54 12.61 -6.65
N TRP A 30 -26.71 11.71 -7.17
CA TRP A 30 -26.93 11.03 -8.44
C TRP A 30 -28.10 10.06 -8.36
N TRP A 31 -28.16 9.23 -7.30
CA TRP A 31 -29.27 8.29 -7.07
C TRP A 31 -30.63 9.00 -6.99
N SER A 32 -30.71 10.07 -6.20
CA SER A 32 -31.95 10.85 -6.08
C SER A 32 -32.32 11.55 -7.39
N HIS A 33 -31.33 12.02 -8.16
CA HIS A 33 -31.57 12.67 -9.44
C HIS A 33 -32.19 11.69 -10.44
N LEU A 34 -31.55 10.53 -10.65
CA LEU A 34 -32.01 9.51 -11.59
C LEU A 34 -33.44 9.02 -11.28
N LYS A 35 -33.79 8.86 -9.99
CA LYS A 35 -35.14 8.38 -9.62
C LYS A 35 -36.24 9.43 -9.82
N HIS A 36 -35.94 10.70 -9.57
CA HIS A 36 -36.98 11.72 -9.40
C HIS A 36 -37.02 12.80 -10.48
N LYS A 37 -35.95 12.95 -11.25
CA LYS A 37 -35.79 14.08 -12.20
C LYS A 37 -35.67 13.64 -13.65
N GLU A 38 -35.56 12.34 -13.89
CA GLU A 38 -35.40 11.75 -15.22
C GLU A 38 -36.63 10.91 -15.64
N ASP A 39 -36.45 9.99 -16.58
CA ASP A 39 -37.52 9.18 -17.18
C ASP A 39 -38.03 8.02 -16.28
N TRP A 40 -37.41 7.81 -15.11
CA TRP A 40 -37.79 6.77 -14.15
C TRP A 40 -39.28 6.77 -13.80
N GLY A 41 -39.83 7.92 -13.40
CA GLY A 41 -41.23 8.00 -12.94
C GLY A 41 -42.24 7.65 -14.05
N GLN A 42 -41.92 7.95 -15.30
CA GLN A 42 -42.81 7.67 -16.43
C GLN A 42 -42.76 6.19 -16.83
N LEU A 43 -41.57 5.58 -16.79
CA LEU A 43 -41.32 4.27 -17.39
C LEU A 43 -41.30 3.12 -16.38
N VAL A 44 -40.89 3.37 -15.13
CA VAL A 44 -40.87 2.35 -14.08
C VAL A 44 -42.22 2.23 -13.39
N TRP A 45 -42.93 3.34 -13.16
CA TRP A 45 -44.25 3.29 -12.51
C TRP A 45 -45.34 2.71 -13.41
N SER A 46 -45.16 2.75 -14.73
CA SER A 46 -46.09 2.19 -15.71
C SER A 46 -45.93 0.67 -15.94
N ILE A 47 -44.90 0.04 -15.36
CA ILE A 47 -44.69 -1.41 -15.43
C ILE A 47 -45.81 -2.13 -14.66
N LYS A 48 -46.58 -2.96 -15.37
CA LYS A 48 -47.68 -3.76 -14.79
C LYS A 48 -47.18 -5.05 -14.12
N ASP A 49 -46.09 -5.63 -14.61
CA ASP A 49 -45.51 -6.81 -13.98
C ASP A 49 -44.77 -6.39 -12.69
N HIS A 50 -45.41 -6.69 -11.56
CA HIS A 50 -44.88 -6.36 -10.24
C HIS A 50 -43.53 -7.03 -9.94
N ARG A 51 -43.23 -8.19 -10.53
CA ARG A 51 -41.94 -8.88 -10.31
C ARG A 51 -40.82 -8.13 -11.01
N VAL A 52 -41.05 -7.75 -12.27
CA VAL A 52 -40.11 -6.92 -13.07
C VAL A 52 -39.89 -5.59 -12.37
N LYS A 53 -40.97 -4.93 -11.95
CA LYS A 53 -40.90 -3.66 -11.23
C LYS A 53 -40.09 -3.77 -9.93
N SER A 54 -40.34 -4.80 -9.13
CA SER A 54 -39.63 -5.01 -7.86
C SER A 54 -38.13 -5.22 -8.06
N LYS A 55 -37.71 -5.94 -9.11
CA LYS A 55 -36.29 -6.15 -9.43
C LYS A 55 -35.57 -4.84 -9.78
N ILE A 56 -36.22 -3.99 -10.57
CA ILE A 56 -35.71 -2.66 -10.95
C ILE A 56 -35.65 -1.73 -9.74
N GLU A 57 -36.71 -1.68 -8.93
CA GLU A 57 -36.75 -0.83 -7.72
C GLU A 57 -35.71 -1.25 -6.68
N ARG A 58 -35.34 -2.54 -6.64
CA ARG A 58 -34.32 -3.06 -5.75
C ARG A 58 -32.92 -2.51 -6.06
N VAL A 59 -32.55 -2.32 -7.34
CA VAL A 59 -31.27 -1.69 -7.71
C VAL A 59 -31.13 -0.31 -7.10
N TYR A 60 -32.19 0.50 -7.19
CA TYR A 60 -32.21 1.82 -6.55
C TYR A 60 -32.10 1.73 -5.03
N SER A 61 -32.88 0.83 -4.42
CA SER A 61 -32.93 0.69 -2.97
C SER A 61 -31.57 0.26 -2.40
N ASP A 62 -31.04 -0.85 -2.91
CA ASP A 62 -29.80 -1.45 -2.43
C ASP A 62 -28.59 -0.57 -2.79
N GLY A 63 -28.58 0.02 -3.99
CA GLY A 63 -27.50 0.92 -4.43
C GLY A 63 -27.41 2.21 -3.61
N ARG A 64 -28.55 2.80 -3.24
CA ARG A 64 -28.59 4.00 -2.40
C ARG A 64 -28.28 3.69 -0.94
N ASP A 65 -28.80 2.59 -0.40
CA ASP A 65 -28.53 2.23 1.00
C ASP A 65 -27.04 1.88 1.19
N MET A 66 -26.47 1.10 0.28
CA MET A 66 -25.03 0.79 0.27
C MET A 66 -24.18 2.06 0.17
N GLU A 67 -24.58 3.03 -0.65
CA GLU A 67 -23.88 4.31 -0.80
C GLU A 67 -23.84 5.13 0.48
N LEU A 68 -25.01 5.33 1.09
CA LEU A 68 -25.14 6.09 2.33
C LEU A 68 -24.35 5.43 3.46
N PHE A 69 -24.48 4.11 3.58
CA PHE A 69 -23.74 3.35 4.59
C PHE A 69 -22.23 3.46 4.36
N LEU A 70 -21.71 3.10 3.17
CA LEU A 70 -20.26 3.05 2.95
C LEU A 70 -19.63 4.45 2.97
N SER A 71 -20.29 5.48 2.47
CA SER A 71 -19.75 6.85 2.55
C SER A 71 -19.60 7.32 4.00
N GLU A 72 -20.64 7.17 4.82
CA GLU A 72 -20.62 7.61 6.22
C GLU A 72 -19.60 6.81 7.04
N GLU A 73 -19.64 5.49 6.94
CA GLU A 73 -18.82 4.58 7.76
C GLU A 73 -17.34 4.71 7.40
N LEU A 74 -16.98 4.74 6.11
CA LEU A 74 -15.58 4.78 5.71
C LEU A 74 -14.92 6.12 6.03
N GLU A 75 -15.62 7.23 5.82
CA GLU A 75 -15.07 8.56 6.10
C GLU A 75 -14.93 8.82 7.61
N SER A 76 -15.83 8.28 8.42
CA SER A 76 -15.82 8.48 9.87
C SER A 76 -14.70 7.75 10.61
N ILE A 77 -14.04 6.76 9.99
CA ILE A 77 -12.88 6.04 10.54
C ILE A 77 -11.82 7.00 11.12
N ASN A 78 -11.57 8.12 10.42
CA ASN A 78 -10.47 9.01 10.77
C ASN A 78 -10.82 10.11 11.79
N PHE A 79 -12.09 10.29 12.16
CA PHE A 79 -12.48 11.36 13.07
C PHE A 79 -13.44 10.95 14.19
N ASP A 80 -14.25 9.90 13.98
CA ASP A 80 -15.18 9.42 15.01
C ASP A 80 -14.51 8.37 15.90
N ILE A 81 -13.78 8.85 16.90
CA ILE A 81 -13.12 7.99 17.87
C ILE A 81 -14.09 7.26 18.81
N THR A 82 -15.34 7.73 18.92
CA THR A 82 -16.35 7.07 19.76
C THR A 82 -16.87 5.80 19.09
N LYS A 83 -16.91 5.81 17.76
CA LYS A 83 -17.29 4.67 16.92
C LYS A 83 -16.10 3.77 16.57
N TYR A 84 -14.94 4.37 16.33
CA TYR A 84 -13.70 3.67 15.97
C TYR A 84 -12.57 3.97 16.95
N PRO A 85 -12.65 3.45 18.18
CA PRO A 85 -11.59 3.61 19.18
C PRO A 85 -10.35 2.78 18.87
N THR A 86 -10.49 1.69 18.10
CA THR A 86 -9.42 0.73 17.78
C THR A 86 -9.53 0.24 16.33
N LEU A 87 -8.48 -0.40 15.81
CA LEU A 87 -8.53 -1.02 14.49
C LEU A 87 -9.52 -2.19 14.45
N THR A 88 -9.67 -2.90 15.57
CA THR A 88 -10.65 -3.97 15.76
C THR A 88 -12.07 -3.45 15.57
N ALA A 89 -12.42 -2.31 16.18
CA ALA A 89 -13.73 -1.70 16.01
C ALA A 89 -14.01 -1.27 14.56
N VAL A 90 -12.98 -0.79 13.83
CA VAL A 90 -13.09 -0.51 12.39
C VAL A 90 -13.47 -1.77 11.64
N VAL A 91 -12.76 -2.86 11.89
CA VAL A 91 -12.97 -4.13 11.19
C VAL A 91 -14.35 -4.72 11.49
N GLU A 92 -14.72 -4.85 12.76
CA GLU A 92 -15.98 -5.45 13.21
C GLU A 92 -17.20 -4.67 12.72
N ARG A 93 -17.08 -3.35 12.52
CA ARG A 93 -18.19 -2.52 12.05
C ARG A 93 -18.73 -2.95 10.70
N PHE A 94 -17.89 -3.53 9.85
CA PHE A 94 -18.26 -3.96 8.51
C PHE A 94 -18.68 -5.44 8.41
N ASP A 95 -18.57 -6.22 9.49
CA ASP A 95 -19.02 -7.61 9.49
C ASP A 95 -20.56 -7.69 9.35
N GLY A 96 -21.03 -8.52 8.44
CA GLY A 96 -22.47 -8.70 8.16
C GLY A 96 -23.13 -7.51 7.45
N THR A 97 -22.35 -6.70 6.75
CA THR A 97 -22.84 -5.51 6.01
C THR A 97 -22.82 -5.74 4.49
N TRP A 98 -23.08 -4.69 3.72
CA TRP A 98 -23.04 -4.71 2.25
C TRP A 98 -21.79 -5.34 1.64
N ILE A 99 -20.63 -5.22 2.30
CA ILE A 99 -19.38 -5.78 1.79
C ILE A 99 -19.32 -7.32 1.90
N ASP A 100 -20.16 -7.93 2.73
CA ASP A 100 -20.30 -9.39 2.87
C ASP A 100 -21.43 -9.96 2.00
N GLU A 101 -22.30 -9.11 1.45
CA GLU A 101 -23.44 -9.49 0.59
C GLU A 101 -23.17 -9.32 -0.91
N ILE A 102 -21.90 -9.26 -1.32
CA ILE A 102 -21.50 -9.01 -2.72
C ILE A 102 -22.20 -9.93 -3.72
N GLU A 103 -22.30 -11.22 -3.40
CA GLU A 103 -22.91 -12.22 -4.27
C GLU A 103 -24.42 -11.97 -4.43
N ALA A 104 -25.11 -11.49 -3.39
CA ALA A 104 -26.52 -11.11 -3.45
C ALA A 104 -26.74 -9.80 -4.23
N LEU A 105 -25.81 -8.85 -4.12
CA LEU A 105 -25.81 -7.61 -4.92
C LEU A 105 -25.61 -7.92 -6.41
N GLU A 106 -24.69 -8.81 -6.74
CA GLU A 106 -24.47 -9.28 -8.12
C GLU A 106 -25.70 -10.00 -8.68
N GLN A 107 -26.34 -10.85 -7.86
CA GLN A 107 -27.60 -11.47 -8.26
C GLN A 107 -28.68 -10.41 -8.54
N THR A 108 -28.81 -9.40 -7.67
CA THR A 108 -29.76 -8.30 -7.86
C THR A 108 -29.50 -7.57 -9.18
N LEU A 109 -28.23 -7.28 -9.49
CA LEU A 109 -27.83 -6.66 -10.75
C LEU A 109 -28.21 -7.53 -11.97
N ASN A 110 -27.94 -8.84 -11.90
CA ASN A 110 -28.28 -9.77 -12.99
C ASN A 110 -29.79 -9.84 -13.22
N GLU A 111 -30.57 -10.02 -12.16
CA GLU A 111 -32.04 -10.08 -12.24
C GLU A 111 -32.64 -8.79 -12.80
N ALA A 112 -32.05 -7.64 -12.48
CA ALA A 112 -32.50 -6.36 -12.95
C ALA A 112 -32.13 -6.11 -14.43
N ASN A 113 -30.98 -6.61 -14.89
CA ASN A 113 -30.61 -6.60 -16.31
C ASN A 113 -31.57 -7.46 -17.15
N GLU A 114 -31.86 -8.68 -16.72
CA GLU A 114 -32.85 -9.54 -17.40
C GLU A 114 -34.23 -8.87 -17.48
N ALA A 115 -34.65 -8.21 -16.40
CA ALA A 115 -35.89 -7.45 -16.34
C ALA A 115 -35.89 -6.26 -17.31
N ASN A 116 -34.74 -5.62 -17.52
CA ASN A 116 -34.59 -4.49 -18.43
C ASN A 116 -34.59 -4.92 -19.89
N GLU A 117 -33.88 -6.00 -20.24
CA GLU A 117 -33.87 -6.56 -21.58
C GLU A 117 -35.29 -6.96 -22.04
N ALA A 118 -36.07 -7.56 -21.14
CA ALA A 118 -37.47 -7.90 -21.40
C ALA A 118 -38.34 -6.65 -21.65
N LYS A 119 -38.01 -5.50 -21.05
CA LYS A 119 -38.71 -4.22 -21.27
C LYS A 119 -38.30 -3.56 -22.57
N ASP A 120 -37.01 -3.60 -22.92
CA ASP A 120 -36.49 -3.03 -24.17
C ASP A 120 -37.13 -3.69 -25.39
N GLN A 121 -37.30 -5.00 -25.36
CA GLN A 121 -38.02 -5.76 -26.39
C GLN A 121 -39.49 -5.31 -26.56
N ASN A 122 -40.07 -4.70 -25.52
CA ASN A 122 -41.42 -4.15 -25.51
C ASN A 122 -41.47 -2.62 -25.75
N GLY A 123 -40.33 -1.99 -26.10
CA GLY A 123 -40.23 -0.55 -26.38
C GLY A 123 -40.30 0.35 -25.14
N GLN A 124 -39.98 -0.18 -23.96
CA GLN A 124 -40.06 0.53 -22.67
C GLN A 124 -38.67 0.77 -22.04
N SER A 125 -37.70 1.15 -22.88
CA SER A 125 -36.33 1.46 -22.46
C SER A 125 -36.28 2.70 -21.56
N CYS A 126 -35.53 2.63 -20.47
CA CYS A 126 -35.45 3.66 -19.43
C CYS A 126 -33.99 4.03 -19.17
N TRP A 127 -33.59 5.20 -19.66
CA TRP A 127 -32.22 5.69 -19.58
C TRP A 127 -31.75 5.87 -18.14
N ALA A 128 -32.61 6.41 -17.26
CA ALA A 128 -32.24 6.60 -15.85
C ALA A 128 -31.94 5.27 -15.16
N PHE A 129 -32.67 4.21 -15.49
CA PHE A 129 -32.41 2.88 -14.95
C PHE A 129 -31.09 2.32 -15.48
N ASP A 130 -30.77 2.49 -16.76
CA ASP A 130 -29.48 2.07 -17.31
C ASP A 130 -28.30 2.75 -16.58
N GLN A 131 -28.42 4.04 -16.27
CA GLN A 131 -27.42 4.75 -15.48
C GLN A 131 -27.31 4.23 -14.05
N MET A 132 -28.44 3.85 -13.43
CA MET A 132 -28.44 3.22 -12.11
C MET A 132 -27.74 1.86 -12.13
N VAL A 133 -27.96 1.04 -13.15
CA VAL A 133 -27.28 -0.26 -13.32
C VAL A 133 -25.77 -0.07 -13.44
N ILE A 134 -25.31 0.90 -14.24
CA ILE A 134 -23.88 1.21 -14.39
C ILE A 134 -23.30 1.64 -13.03
N THR A 135 -23.96 2.57 -12.35
CA THR A 135 -23.52 3.10 -11.06
C THR A 135 -23.46 1.97 -10.01
N PHE A 136 -24.48 1.11 -9.96
CA PHE A 136 -24.55 0.00 -9.00
C PHE A 136 -23.40 -0.99 -9.22
N LYS A 137 -23.09 -1.31 -10.49
CA LYS A 137 -21.96 -2.17 -10.84
C LYS A 137 -20.62 -1.59 -10.38
N GLU A 138 -20.41 -0.28 -10.54
CA GLU A 138 -19.21 0.40 -10.05
C GLU A 138 -19.12 0.36 -8.52
N GLN A 139 -20.23 0.59 -7.83
CA GLN A 139 -20.29 0.50 -6.37
C GLN A 139 -20.00 -0.90 -5.85
N ILE A 140 -20.52 -1.96 -6.50
CA ILE A 140 -20.20 -3.35 -6.17
C ILE A 140 -18.69 -3.59 -6.30
N ALA A 141 -18.05 -3.05 -7.35
CA ALA A 141 -16.61 -3.16 -7.51
C ALA A 141 -15.84 -2.46 -6.38
N LEU A 142 -16.27 -1.27 -5.97
CA LEU A 142 -15.69 -0.55 -4.82
C LEU A 142 -15.89 -1.33 -3.51
N ALA A 143 -17.09 -1.87 -3.26
CA ALA A 143 -17.39 -2.67 -2.08
C ALA A 143 -16.50 -3.92 -1.97
N LYS A 144 -16.17 -4.55 -3.11
CA LYS A 144 -15.17 -5.65 -3.15
C LYS A 144 -13.78 -5.18 -2.69
N VAL A 145 -13.35 -3.99 -3.11
CA VAL A 145 -12.06 -3.41 -2.69
C VAL A 145 -12.08 -3.06 -1.19
N VAL A 146 -13.21 -2.57 -0.68
CA VAL A 146 -13.41 -2.38 0.77
C VAL A 146 -13.25 -3.70 1.51
N ARG A 147 -13.98 -4.76 1.11
CA ARG A 147 -13.83 -6.11 1.70
C ARG A 147 -12.39 -6.60 1.71
N GLN A 148 -11.70 -6.48 0.58
CA GLN A 148 -10.29 -6.86 0.49
C GLN A 148 -9.41 -6.05 1.43
N THR A 149 -9.65 -4.74 1.55
CA THR A 149 -8.87 -3.85 2.41
C THR A 149 -9.12 -4.14 3.89
N ILE A 150 -10.37 -4.40 4.30
CA ILE A 150 -10.71 -4.87 5.65
C ILE A 150 -10.01 -6.20 5.96
N ASN A 151 -10.00 -7.15 5.01
CA ASN A 151 -9.29 -8.42 5.18
C ASN A 151 -7.76 -8.24 5.30
N LEU A 152 -7.18 -7.26 4.60
CA LEU A 152 -5.77 -6.91 4.78
C LEU A 152 -5.53 -6.32 6.17
N LEU A 153 -6.40 -5.45 6.67
CA LEU A 153 -6.31 -4.93 8.04
C LEU A 153 -6.30 -6.06 9.08
N LYS A 154 -7.14 -7.09 8.91
CA LYS A 154 -7.15 -8.30 9.77
C LYS A 154 -5.78 -9.01 9.83
N SER A 155 -4.91 -8.83 8.82
CA SER A 155 -3.58 -9.45 8.76
C SER A 155 -2.45 -8.61 9.36
N THR A 156 -2.71 -7.34 9.67
CA THR A 156 -1.70 -6.38 10.18
C THR A 156 -1.26 -6.70 11.61
N ASN A 157 -0.06 -6.24 12.00
CA ASN A 157 0.43 -6.45 13.36
C ASN A 157 -0.38 -5.65 14.37
N LEU A 158 -0.78 -4.42 14.04
CA LEU A 158 -1.69 -3.62 14.86
C LEU A 158 -2.99 -4.39 15.20
N TYR A 159 -3.68 -4.94 14.20
CA TYR A 159 -4.92 -5.70 14.44
C TYR A 159 -4.67 -6.94 15.30
N LYS A 160 -3.61 -7.71 14.98
CA LYS A 160 -3.24 -8.90 15.75
C LYS A 160 -2.94 -8.56 17.21
N LEU A 161 -2.20 -7.49 17.45
CA LEU A 161 -1.86 -7.01 18.78
C LEU A 161 -3.09 -6.65 19.61
N GLU A 162 -4.04 -5.90 19.03
CA GLU A 162 -5.30 -5.54 19.70
C GLU A 162 -6.15 -6.78 20.06
N ASN A 163 -6.07 -7.84 19.26
CA ASN A 163 -6.83 -9.07 19.43
C ASN A 163 -6.08 -10.19 20.18
N GLY A 164 -4.90 -9.90 20.74
CA GLY A 164 -4.09 -10.90 21.46
C GLY A 164 -3.54 -12.03 20.58
N ILE A 165 -3.50 -11.82 19.27
CA ILE A 165 -2.95 -12.75 18.29
C ILE A 165 -1.43 -12.56 18.22
N PRO A 166 -0.63 -13.65 18.21
CA PRO A 166 0.82 -13.54 18.04
C PRO A 166 1.20 -12.74 16.78
N VAL A 167 2.04 -11.73 16.99
CA VAL A 167 2.63 -10.93 15.91
C VAL A 167 3.99 -11.49 15.53
N GLU A 168 4.20 -11.67 14.22
CA GLU A 168 5.53 -11.93 13.68
C GLU A 168 6.31 -10.63 13.80
N LYS A 169 7.24 -10.57 14.75
CA LYS A 169 8.25 -9.52 14.74
C LYS A 169 9.03 -9.70 13.45
N GLU A 170 9.12 -8.64 12.64
CA GLU A 170 10.19 -8.58 11.65
C GLU A 170 11.50 -8.68 12.42
N ILE A 171 12.09 -9.88 12.42
CA ILE A 171 13.48 -10.03 12.79
C ILE A 171 14.21 -9.40 11.63
N SER A 172 14.56 -8.12 11.76
CA SER A 172 15.60 -7.53 10.93
C SER A 172 16.88 -8.30 11.23
N THR A 173 17.10 -9.41 10.54
CA THR A 173 18.32 -10.18 10.62
C THR A 173 19.43 -9.32 10.03
N LEU A 174 20.11 -8.56 10.90
CA LEU A 174 21.37 -7.91 10.58
C LEU A 174 22.41 -9.01 10.36
N HIS A 175 22.70 -9.31 9.10
CA HIS A 175 23.76 -10.24 8.74
C HIS A 175 25.10 -9.50 8.85
N ILE A 176 25.80 -9.70 9.96
CA ILE A 176 27.14 -9.13 10.18
C ILE A 176 28.16 -10.20 9.77
N SER A 177 28.80 -10.03 8.61
CA SER A 177 29.87 -10.89 8.08
C SER A 177 31.25 -10.24 8.21
N ASN A 178 32.32 -11.05 8.23
CA ASN A 178 33.73 -10.62 8.28
C ASN A 178 34.16 -9.85 9.54
N VAL A 179 33.61 -10.22 10.70
CA VAL A 179 34.00 -9.61 11.98
C VAL A 179 34.81 -10.59 12.82
N SER A 180 36.05 -10.23 13.15
CA SER A 180 36.92 -10.95 14.07
C SER A 180 37.12 -10.12 15.36
N ASN A 181 37.06 -10.77 16.52
CA ASN A 181 37.20 -10.14 17.85
C ASN A 181 36.15 -9.07 18.23
N SER A 182 34.87 -9.26 17.87
CA SER A 182 33.80 -8.35 18.32
C SER A 182 33.01 -8.88 19.51
N ASN A 183 32.73 -7.97 20.45
CA ASN A 183 31.72 -8.17 21.48
C ASN A 183 30.36 -7.73 20.92
N ILE A 184 29.55 -8.71 20.50
CA ILE A 184 28.19 -8.46 20.04
C ILE A 184 27.29 -8.33 21.28
N SER A 185 26.73 -7.15 21.48
CA SER A 185 25.73 -6.91 22.51
C SER A 185 24.35 -7.28 21.97
N VAL A 186 23.70 -8.28 22.58
CA VAL A 186 22.36 -8.74 22.22
C VAL A 186 21.40 -8.31 23.34
N GLN A 187 20.24 -7.74 22.97
CA GLN A 187 19.22 -7.22 23.92
C GLN A 187 19.67 -6.06 24.82
N SER A 188 20.46 -5.10 24.32
CA SER A 188 20.84 -3.92 25.10
C SER A 188 20.26 -2.64 24.52
N GLU A 189 19.78 -1.74 25.39
CA GLU A 189 19.34 -0.39 25.04
C GLU A 189 20.54 0.58 25.11
N ASN A 190 20.61 1.53 24.16
CA ASN A 190 21.66 2.56 24.08
C ASN A 190 23.11 2.05 23.89
N VAL A 191 23.35 1.10 22.99
CA VAL A 191 24.71 0.64 22.66
C VAL A 191 25.38 1.57 21.64
N SER A 192 26.51 2.17 22.02
CA SER A 192 27.46 2.77 21.07
C SER A 192 28.54 1.76 20.69
N GLN A 193 28.52 1.25 19.46
CA GLN A 193 29.63 0.45 18.92
C GLN A 193 30.54 1.34 18.07
N GLN A 194 31.84 1.31 18.37
CA GLN A 194 32.87 1.92 17.53
C GLN A 194 33.45 0.84 16.61
N VAL A 195 33.22 0.97 15.31
CA VAL A 195 33.85 0.11 14.30
C VAL A 195 35.26 0.64 14.06
N HIS A 196 36.27 -0.12 14.48
CA HIS A 196 37.66 0.15 14.13
C HIS A 196 37.99 -0.56 12.83
N VAL A 197 37.86 0.14 11.71
CA VAL A 197 38.33 -0.36 10.41
C VAL A 197 39.86 -0.34 10.43
N ASN A 198 40.49 -1.43 9.98
CA ASN A 198 41.95 -1.48 9.86
C ASN A 198 42.40 -0.54 8.72
N ASP A 199 42.76 0.69 9.07
CA ASP A 199 43.18 1.74 8.13
C ASP A 199 44.47 1.39 7.35
N ALA A 200 45.24 0.39 7.81
CA ALA A 200 46.52 0.00 7.22
C ALA A 200 46.40 -0.46 5.76
N LEU A 201 45.31 -1.14 5.38
CA LEU A 201 45.09 -1.55 3.99
C LEU A 201 45.00 -0.33 3.07
N PHE A 202 44.26 0.70 3.50
CA PHE A 202 44.09 1.94 2.73
C PHE A 202 45.38 2.76 2.71
N ASP A 203 46.15 2.76 3.80
CA ASP A 203 47.47 3.40 3.84
C ASP A 203 48.43 2.77 2.83
N ASP A 204 48.46 1.44 2.76
CA ASP A 204 49.31 0.71 1.82
C ASP A 204 48.90 0.96 0.36
N ILE A 205 47.60 1.03 0.07
CA ILE A 205 47.09 1.38 -1.27
C ILE A 205 47.50 2.81 -1.64
N ILE A 206 47.27 3.79 -0.75
CA ILE A 206 47.64 5.19 -0.98
C ILE A 206 49.15 5.32 -1.18
N LYS A 207 49.95 4.59 -0.41
CA LYS A 207 51.41 4.57 -0.54
C LYS A 207 51.86 3.95 -1.86
N ALA A 208 51.22 2.88 -2.32
CA ALA A 208 51.50 2.26 -3.61
C ALA A 208 51.20 3.21 -4.77
N ILE A 209 50.05 3.89 -4.73
CA ILE A 209 49.67 4.91 -5.71
C ILE A 209 50.70 6.04 -5.71
N LYS A 210 51.02 6.61 -4.54
CA LYS A 210 51.99 7.72 -4.41
C LYS A 210 53.39 7.35 -4.88
N SER A 211 53.82 6.11 -4.66
CA SER A 211 55.16 5.63 -5.04
C SER A 211 55.26 5.13 -6.49
N SER A 212 54.14 5.01 -7.20
CA SER A 212 54.09 4.54 -8.60
C SER A 212 54.47 5.60 -9.62
N GLU A 213 54.56 5.23 -10.90
CA GLU A 213 54.77 6.14 -12.02
C GLU A 213 53.44 6.61 -12.66
N ILE A 214 52.31 6.47 -11.95
CA ILE A 214 51.00 6.92 -12.45
C ILE A 214 50.97 8.44 -12.63
N ASP A 215 50.54 8.89 -13.81
CA ASP A 215 50.25 10.29 -14.08
C ASP A 215 48.95 10.72 -13.40
N ASN A 216 48.96 11.90 -12.76
CA ASN A 216 47.80 12.46 -12.05
C ASN A 216 47.20 11.51 -10.97
N LYS A 217 47.90 11.38 -9.84
CA LYS A 217 47.57 10.44 -8.74
C LYS A 217 46.43 10.90 -7.85
N GLU A 218 46.16 12.21 -7.79
CA GLU A 218 45.18 12.83 -6.89
C GLU A 218 43.77 12.20 -6.95
N PRO A 219 43.18 11.93 -8.12
CA PRO A 219 41.87 11.29 -8.19
C PRO A 219 41.83 9.89 -7.56
N LEU A 220 42.88 9.09 -7.76
CA LEU A 220 43.00 7.75 -7.19
C LEU A 220 43.21 7.77 -5.68
N VAL A 221 44.06 8.68 -5.20
CA VAL A 221 44.26 8.88 -3.75
C VAL A 221 42.96 9.34 -3.08
N THR A 222 42.24 10.27 -3.71
CA THR A 222 40.95 10.76 -3.21
C THR A 222 39.93 9.63 -3.15
N ALA A 223 39.82 8.82 -4.20
CA ALA A 223 38.91 7.67 -4.20
C ALA A 223 39.28 6.60 -3.16
N ALA A 224 40.58 6.39 -2.88
CA ALA A 224 41.02 5.50 -1.81
C ALA A 224 40.65 6.00 -0.40
N GLU A 225 40.74 7.31 -0.16
CA GLU A 225 40.29 7.95 1.10
C GLU A 225 38.75 7.90 1.23
N GLU A 226 38.01 8.13 0.13
CA GLU A 226 36.55 7.97 0.13
C GLU A 226 36.14 6.53 0.44
N MET A 227 36.89 5.53 -0.05
CA MET A 227 36.65 4.13 0.32
C MET A 227 36.94 3.87 1.80
N ARG A 228 38.00 4.46 2.36
CA ARG A 228 38.30 4.37 3.80
C ARG A 228 37.14 4.88 4.65
N GLU A 229 36.58 6.04 4.29
CA GLU A 229 35.44 6.60 5.00
C GLU A 229 34.14 5.83 4.76
N GLY A 230 33.94 5.30 3.54
CA GLY A 230 32.83 4.40 3.20
C GLY A 230 32.85 3.09 4.01
N ALA A 231 34.05 2.56 4.30
CA ALA A 231 34.22 1.37 5.11
C ALA A 231 33.81 1.59 6.59
N LYS A 232 33.97 2.81 7.12
CA LYS A 232 33.57 3.16 8.50
C LYS A 232 32.07 3.35 8.66
N SER A 233 31.37 3.73 7.59
CA SER A 233 29.94 4.11 7.60
C SER A 233 29.01 3.04 7.03
N GLY A 234 29.53 1.90 6.55
CA GLY A 234 28.74 0.80 5.99
C GLY A 234 28.26 1.01 4.54
N SER A 235 28.81 2.00 3.83
CA SER A 235 28.42 2.38 2.46
C SER A 235 29.59 2.30 1.47
N ILE A 236 30.42 1.26 1.57
CA ILE A 236 31.66 1.14 0.80
C ILE A 236 31.44 0.86 -0.70
N LEU A 237 30.31 0.26 -1.09
CA LEU A 237 30.07 -0.21 -2.47
C LEU A 237 30.24 0.89 -3.52
N THR A 238 29.64 2.07 -3.29
CA THR A 238 29.72 3.20 -4.23
C THR A 238 31.15 3.74 -4.35
N ALA A 239 31.87 3.83 -3.23
CA ALA A 239 33.26 4.28 -3.22
C ALA A 239 34.19 3.26 -3.90
N TYR A 240 33.95 1.96 -3.68
CA TYR A 240 34.68 0.87 -4.33
C TYR A 240 34.50 0.91 -5.85
N GLN A 241 33.26 1.06 -6.34
CA GLN A 241 32.98 1.16 -7.78
C GLN A 241 33.70 2.36 -8.42
N LYS A 242 33.69 3.52 -7.75
CA LYS A 242 34.39 4.72 -8.20
C LYS A 242 35.91 4.50 -8.27
N PHE A 243 36.49 3.92 -7.23
CA PHE A 243 37.92 3.60 -7.21
C PHE A 243 38.31 2.60 -8.29
N MET A 244 37.55 1.52 -8.46
CA MET A 244 37.80 0.52 -9.50
C MET A 244 37.72 1.10 -10.92
N GLY A 245 36.81 2.06 -11.14
CA GLY A 245 36.74 2.79 -12.41
C GLY A 245 37.99 3.60 -12.71
N LEU A 246 38.58 4.25 -11.71
CA LEU A 246 39.83 5.00 -11.84
C LEU A 246 41.06 4.09 -11.88
N ALA A 247 41.00 2.94 -11.22
CA ALA A 247 42.08 1.98 -11.08
C ALA A 247 42.26 1.06 -12.31
N ALA A 248 41.30 1.07 -13.25
CA ALA A 248 41.25 0.14 -14.38
C ALA A 248 42.53 0.14 -15.22
N ASP A 249 43.15 1.31 -15.42
CA ASP A 249 44.38 1.46 -16.21
C ASP A 249 45.66 1.23 -15.38
N HIS A 250 45.51 0.94 -14.08
CA HIS A 250 46.61 0.86 -13.10
C HIS A 250 46.62 -0.45 -12.31
N LEU A 251 46.01 -1.50 -12.87
CA LEU A 251 45.88 -2.81 -12.23
C LEU A 251 47.22 -3.50 -11.93
N THR A 252 48.32 -3.10 -12.58
CA THR A 252 49.67 -3.58 -12.25
C THR A 252 50.15 -3.10 -10.88
N VAL A 253 49.76 -1.88 -10.48
CA VAL A 253 50.07 -1.28 -9.17
C VAL A 253 49.07 -1.75 -8.11
N LEU A 254 47.80 -1.87 -8.50
CA LEU A 254 46.68 -2.09 -7.56
C LEU A 254 46.25 -3.56 -7.44
N GLY A 255 46.67 -4.41 -8.38
CA GLY A 255 46.37 -5.84 -8.42
C GLY A 255 46.61 -6.60 -7.11
N PRO A 256 47.73 -6.40 -6.40
CA PRO A 256 47.99 -7.05 -5.12
C PRO A 256 46.95 -6.77 -4.03
N PHE A 257 46.22 -5.65 -4.11
CA PHE A 257 45.24 -5.24 -3.09
C PHE A 257 43.81 -5.64 -3.43
N LEU A 258 43.52 -6.04 -4.67
CA LEU A 258 42.16 -6.36 -5.12
C LEU A 258 41.47 -7.46 -4.30
N PRO A 259 42.15 -8.57 -3.91
CA PRO A 259 41.50 -9.59 -3.08
C PRO A 259 41.08 -9.07 -1.71
N ALA A 260 41.90 -8.21 -1.10
CA ALA A 260 41.61 -7.61 0.20
C ALA A 260 40.47 -6.58 0.10
N LEU A 261 40.44 -5.78 -0.97
CA LEU A 261 39.35 -4.83 -1.21
C LEU A 261 38.02 -5.54 -1.50
N ALA A 262 38.04 -6.64 -2.25
CA ALA A 262 36.84 -7.43 -2.53
C ALA A 262 36.25 -8.09 -1.28
N ALA A 263 37.08 -8.37 -0.27
CA ALA A 263 36.62 -8.92 1.02
C ALA A 263 35.89 -7.91 1.91
N LEU A 264 35.91 -6.62 1.55
CA LEU A 264 35.19 -5.54 2.25
C LEU A 264 33.77 -5.28 1.68
N LEU A 265 33.41 -5.92 0.56
CA LEU A 265 32.07 -5.91 -0.02
C LEU A 265 31.21 -7.02 0.59
#